data_AF-A0A2N5ZSZ2-F1
#
_entry.id   AF-A0A2N5ZSZ2-F1
#
_cell.length_a   1.000
_cell.length_b   1.000
_cell.length_c   1.000
_cell.angle_alpha   90.00
_cell.angle_beta   90.00
_cell.angle_gamma   90.00
#
_symmetry.space_group_name_H-M   'P 1'
#
loop_
_entity.id
_entity.type
_entity.pdbx_description
1 polymer ?
#
loop_
_entity_poly.entity_id
_entity_poly.type
_entity_poly.pdbx_seq_one_letter_code
_entity_poly.pdbx_strand_id
1 'polypeptide(L)'
;MKKINPQVKAAKIEKKHLAKHETKREILFRFLILIAILGAYFVYLTLEHGLGRGFSVLLITWSFFVLCTPIADAGFILDFPIRLFLRIKMFVSEVVVWVIAILINISFLLFRPEIYNSDLLTKIFKEILTNPFPYWSIIILSGIGTFLSVSFGDELLDVIRYKDRKLFNKRSFIAKSVFLFSVFIIIFILYDILIYKLGLNTVFAR
;
A
#
# COMPACT_ATOMS: atom_id res chain seq x y z
N MET A 1 31.71 -31.89 -31.91
CA MET A 1 31.52 -30.59 -31.22
C MET A 1 30.56 -29.71 -32.03
N LYS A 2 29.32 -29.52 -31.55
CA LYS A 2 28.28 -28.76 -32.27
C LYS A 2 28.54 -27.25 -32.07
N LYS A 3 29.09 -26.58 -33.09
CA LYS A 3 29.31 -25.12 -33.09
C LYS A 3 27.94 -24.43 -33.00
N ILE A 4 27.65 -23.83 -31.84
CA ILE A 4 26.43 -23.03 -31.65
C ILE A 4 26.59 -21.74 -32.46
N ASN A 5 25.64 -21.52 -33.37
CA ASN A 5 25.62 -20.44 -34.36
C ASN A 5 25.70 -19.03 -33.70
N PRO A 6 26.64 -18.15 -34.09
CA PRO A 6 26.79 -16.81 -33.52
C PRO A 6 25.55 -15.93 -33.65
N GLN A 7 24.68 -16.16 -34.64
CA GLN A 7 23.43 -15.42 -34.79
C GLN A 7 22.40 -15.70 -33.67
N VAL A 8 22.40 -16.92 -33.12
CA VAL A 8 21.56 -17.28 -31.97
C VAL A 8 22.06 -16.59 -30.69
N LYS A 9 23.36 -16.29 -30.61
CA LYS A 9 23.95 -15.55 -29.50
C LYS A 9 23.57 -14.07 -29.54
N ALA A 10 23.59 -13.44 -30.73
CA ALA A 10 23.21 -12.05 -30.92
C ALA A 10 21.72 -11.80 -30.62
N ALA A 11 20.81 -12.62 -31.16
CA ALA A 11 19.36 -12.48 -30.90
C ALA A 11 18.99 -12.69 -29.41
N LYS A 12 19.76 -13.50 -28.69
CA LYS A 12 19.58 -13.74 -27.24
C LYS A 12 20.11 -12.58 -26.39
N ILE A 13 21.10 -11.85 -26.87
CA ILE A 13 21.64 -10.65 -26.19
C ILE A 13 20.70 -9.46 -26.41
N GLU A 14 20.13 -9.32 -27.62
CA GLU A 14 19.19 -8.26 -27.97
C GLU A 14 17.87 -8.36 -27.18
N LYS A 15 17.28 -9.57 -27.06
CA LYS A 15 16.12 -9.80 -26.18
C LYS A 15 16.39 -9.50 -24.71
N LYS A 16 17.64 -9.67 -24.25
CA LYS A 16 18.03 -9.38 -22.88
C LYS A 16 18.16 -7.88 -22.60
N HIS A 17 18.43 -7.07 -23.62
CA HIS A 17 18.44 -5.61 -23.54
C HIS A 17 17.03 -5.00 -23.64
N LEU A 18 16.13 -5.59 -24.43
CA LEU A 18 14.72 -5.17 -24.54
C LEU A 18 13.90 -5.45 -23.26
N ALA A 19 14.12 -6.59 -22.61
CA ALA A 19 13.45 -6.93 -21.35
C ALA A 19 13.82 -6.00 -20.17
N LYS A 20 14.85 -5.14 -20.32
CA LYS A 20 15.27 -4.18 -19.29
C LYS A 20 14.45 -2.88 -19.31
N HIS A 21 13.70 -2.62 -20.38
CA HIS A 21 12.89 -1.41 -20.55
C HIS A 21 11.38 -1.61 -20.34
N GLU A 22 10.85 -2.82 -20.46
CA GLU A 22 9.41 -3.09 -20.27
C GLU A 22 8.96 -2.88 -18.82
N THR A 23 9.81 -3.16 -17.85
CA THR A 23 9.46 -3.10 -16.41
C THR A 23 9.15 -1.68 -15.93
N LYS A 24 9.79 -0.65 -16.49
CA LYS A 24 9.55 0.75 -16.07
C LYS A 24 8.22 1.29 -16.58
N ARG A 25 7.85 0.91 -17.81
CA ARG A 25 6.60 1.37 -18.44
C ARG A 25 5.39 0.77 -17.76
N GLU A 26 5.46 -0.50 -17.36
CA GLU A 26 4.39 -1.16 -16.63
C GLU A 26 4.14 -0.54 -15.25
N ILE A 27 5.20 -0.27 -14.49
CA ILE A 27 5.09 0.39 -13.17
C ILE A 27 4.49 1.80 -13.33
N LEU A 28 4.94 2.55 -14.33
CA LEU A 28 4.43 3.89 -14.62
C LEU A 28 2.96 3.86 -15.07
N PHE A 29 2.55 2.85 -15.81
CA PHE A 29 1.15 2.66 -16.20
C PHE A 29 0.25 2.34 -15.00
N ARG A 30 0.70 1.45 -14.09
CA ARG A 30 -0.01 1.18 -12.82
C ARG A 30 -0.15 2.44 -11.96
N PHE A 31 0.91 3.25 -11.89
CA PHE A 31 0.89 4.55 -11.21
C PHE A 31 -0.11 5.54 -11.84
N LEU A 32 -0.13 5.65 -13.17
CA LEU A 32 -1.08 6.50 -13.88
C LEU A 32 -2.53 6.07 -13.68
N ILE A 33 -2.81 4.77 -13.69
CA ILE A 33 -4.15 4.24 -13.37
C ILE A 33 -4.54 4.62 -11.95
N LEU A 34 -3.64 4.46 -10.99
CA LEU A 34 -3.92 4.80 -9.59
C LEU A 34 -4.22 6.30 -9.43
N ILE A 35 -3.44 7.16 -10.09
CA ILE A 35 -3.70 8.60 -10.13
C ILE A 35 -5.04 8.90 -10.79
N ALA A 36 -5.39 8.22 -11.88
CA ALA A 36 -6.67 8.43 -12.56
C ALA A 36 -7.86 8.05 -11.66
N ILE A 37 -7.79 6.92 -10.95
CA ILE A 37 -8.81 6.49 -9.99
C ILE A 37 -8.92 7.50 -8.85
N LEU A 38 -7.79 7.91 -8.27
CA LEU A 38 -7.74 8.92 -7.21
C LEU A 38 -8.30 10.27 -7.68
N GLY A 39 -7.95 10.68 -8.91
CA GLY A 39 -8.43 11.91 -9.54
C GLY A 39 -9.93 11.89 -9.80
N ALA A 40 -10.48 10.77 -10.29
CA ALA A 40 -11.92 10.59 -10.44
C ALA A 40 -12.64 10.68 -9.08
N TYR A 41 -12.11 10.03 -8.05
CA TYR A 41 -12.64 10.11 -6.69
C TYR A 41 -12.54 11.54 -6.11
N PHE A 42 -11.44 12.25 -6.39
CA PHE A 42 -11.28 13.65 -5.98
C PHE A 42 -12.27 14.58 -6.69
N VAL A 43 -12.54 14.38 -7.97
CA VAL A 43 -13.56 15.14 -8.72
C VAL A 43 -14.93 14.90 -8.10
N TYR A 44 -15.28 13.64 -7.84
CA TYR A 44 -16.50 13.27 -7.13
C TYR A 44 -16.63 14.00 -5.78
N LEU A 45 -15.58 13.93 -4.94
CA LEU A 45 -15.56 14.61 -3.63
C LEU A 45 -15.65 16.13 -3.73
N THR A 46 -15.03 16.71 -4.76
CA THR A 46 -15.06 18.16 -5.00
C THR A 46 -16.46 18.63 -5.39
N LEU A 47 -17.18 17.84 -6.18
CA LEU A 47 -18.56 18.15 -6.56
C LEU A 47 -19.51 18.06 -5.36
N GLU A 48 -19.28 17.10 -4.45
CA GLU A 48 -20.14 16.87 -3.30
C GLU A 48 -19.83 17.81 -2.11
N HIS A 49 -18.55 18.07 -1.82
CA HIS A 49 -18.12 18.73 -0.59
C HIS A 49 -17.43 20.10 -0.83
N GLY A 50 -17.17 20.47 -2.08
CA GLY A 50 -16.37 21.64 -2.46
C GLY A 50 -14.85 21.38 -2.41
N LEU A 51 -14.08 22.19 -3.16
CA LEU A 51 -12.64 21.99 -3.40
C LEU A 51 -11.81 21.79 -2.11
N GLY A 52 -11.95 22.67 -1.13
CA GLY A 52 -11.12 22.64 0.08
C GLY A 52 -11.40 21.43 0.99
N ARG A 53 -12.68 21.06 1.15
CA ARG A 53 -13.06 19.86 1.91
C ARG A 53 -12.73 18.58 1.15
N GLY A 54 -13.02 18.54 -0.16
CA GLY A 54 -12.72 17.37 -1.00
C GLY A 54 -11.23 17.01 -0.97
N PHE A 55 -10.33 18.00 -0.98
CA PHE A 55 -8.89 17.74 -0.87
C PHE A 55 -8.50 17.19 0.51
N SER A 56 -9.09 17.73 1.57
CA SER A 56 -8.83 17.27 2.93
C SER A 56 -9.33 15.85 3.16
N VAL A 57 -10.55 15.54 2.68
CA VAL A 57 -11.11 14.18 2.71
C VAL A 57 -10.24 13.22 1.91
N LEU A 58 -9.73 13.64 0.74
CA LEU A 58 -8.81 12.83 -0.05
C LEU A 58 -7.52 12.48 0.70
N LEU A 59 -6.90 13.47 1.36
CA LEU A 59 -5.70 13.24 2.17
C LEU A 59 -5.94 12.28 3.33
N ILE A 60 -7.08 12.44 4.02
CA ILE A 60 -7.48 11.56 5.11
C ILE A 60 -7.71 10.14 4.57
N THR A 61 -8.46 9.98 3.48
CA THR A 61 -8.71 8.69 2.84
C THR A 61 -7.43 8.01 2.38
N TRP A 62 -6.50 8.76 1.77
CA TRP A 62 -5.19 8.22 1.42
C TRP A 62 -4.42 7.72 2.65
N SER A 63 -4.38 8.53 3.72
CA SER A 63 -3.70 8.17 4.95
C SER A 63 -4.34 6.98 5.68
N PHE A 64 -5.66 6.79 5.54
CA PHE A 64 -6.36 5.59 6.00
C PHE A 64 -5.81 4.33 5.32
N PHE A 65 -5.62 4.37 4.00
CA PHE A 65 -5.04 3.22 3.29
C PHE A 65 -3.61 2.93 3.74
N VAL A 66 -2.79 3.96 3.92
CA VAL A 66 -1.40 3.81 4.39
C VAL A 66 -1.34 3.18 5.79
N LEU A 67 -2.17 3.66 6.72
CA LEU A 67 -2.07 3.27 8.13
C LEU A 67 -2.89 2.04 8.49
N CYS A 68 -4.01 1.80 7.84
CA CYS A 68 -5.01 0.82 8.28
C CYS A 68 -5.21 -0.35 7.30
N THR A 69 -4.43 -0.42 6.21
CA THR A 69 -4.39 -1.60 5.33
C THR A 69 -2.98 -2.18 5.26
N PRO A 70 -2.80 -3.51 5.44
CA PRO A 70 -1.50 -4.18 5.42
C PRO A 70 -0.98 -4.36 3.97
N ILE A 71 -0.94 -3.27 3.20
CA ILE A 71 -0.60 -3.25 1.78
C ILE A 71 0.65 -2.41 1.59
N ALA A 72 1.77 -3.05 1.23
CA ALA A 72 3.07 -2.41 0.97
C ALA A 72 3.02 -1.30 -0.10
N ASP A 73 2.02 -1.32 -0.98
CA ASP A 73 1.82 -0.33 -2.04
C ASP A 73 0.70 0.68 -1.74
N ALA A 74 0.10 0.70 -0.54
CA ALA A 74 -0.91 1.71 -0.21
C ALA A 74 -0.31 3.13 -0.23
N GLY A 75 0.98 3.24 0.12
CA GLY A 75 1.78 4.44 0.00
C GLY A 75 2.25 4.80 -1.42
N PHE A 76 1.92 3.99 -2.44
CA PHE A 76 2.54 4.04 -3.77
C PHE A 76 2.46 5.42 -4.45
N ILE A 77 1.41 6.20 -4.18
CA ILE A 77 1.24 7.57 -4.70
C ILE A 77 2.43 8.46 -4.34
N LEU A 78 2.91 8.37 -3.09
CA LEU A 78 4.01 9.20 -2.59
C LEU A 78 5.34 8.44 -2.62
N ASP A 79 5.31 7.14 -2.36
CA ASP A 79 6.48 6.25 -2.37
C ASP A 79 7.18 6.24 -3.75
N PHE A 80 6.43 6.19 -4.85
CA PHE A 80 7.00 6.22 -6.21
C PHE A 80 7.81 7.50 -6.51
N PRO A 81 7.26 8.73 -6.38
CA PRO A 81 8.03 9.95 -6.63
C PRO A 81 9.20 10.12 -5.65
N ILE A 82 9.02 9.81 -4.37
CA ILE A 82 10.11 9.86 -3.37
C ILE A 82 11.28 8.98 -3.82
N ARG A 83 11.02 7.73 -4.23
CA ARG A 83 12.07 6.83 -4.72
C ARG A 83 12.68 7.30 -6.04
N LEU A 84 11.89 7.89 -6.92
CA LEU A 84 12.39 8.40 -8.20
C LEU A 84 13.40 9.54 -7.99
N PHE A 85 13.12 10.46 -7.07
CA PHE A 85 13.98 11.60 -6.78
C PHE A 85 15.17 11.24 -5.85
N LEU A 86 14.92 10.49 -4.78
CA LEU A 86 15.92 10.23 -3.74
C LEU A 86 16.69 8.91 -3.90
N ARG A 87 16.24 8.01 -4.80
CA ARG A 87 16.84 6.67 -5.04
C ARG A 87 17.12 5.88 -3.75
N ILE A 88 16.21 5.98 -2.78
CA ILE A 88 16.30 5.27 -1.49
C ILE A 88 15.69 3.87 -1.55
N LYS A 89 16.00 3.04 -0.54
CA LYS A 89 15.43 1.70 -0.37
C LYS A 89 13.91 1.76 -0.13
N MET A 90 13.18 0.76 -0.59
CA MET A 90 11.71 0.65 -0.45
C MET A 90 11.25 0.75 1.00
N PHE A 91 11.96 0.11 1.92
CA PHE A 91 11.66 0.20 3.35
C PHE A 91 11.72 1.64 3.89
N VAL A 92 12.72 2.43 3.48
CA VAL A 92 12.90 3.81 3.99
C VAL A 92 11.81 4.72 3.44
N SER A 93 11.47 4.58 2.16
CA SER A 93 10.38 5.36 1.58
C SER A 93 9.04 5.01 2.21
N GLU A 94 8.79 3.74 2.56
CA GLU A 94 7.58 3.34 3.28
C GLU A 94 7.49 3.97 4.68
N VAL A 95 8.60 3.99 5.43
CA VAL A 95 8.67 4.69 6.73
C VAL A 95 8.35 6.18 6.56
N VAL A 96 8.89 6.84 5.55
CA VAL A 96 8.63 8.27 5.28
C VAL A 96 7.15 8.51 4.98
N VAL A 97 6.54 7.65 4.16
CA VAL A 97 5.11 7.74 3.82
C VAL A 97 4.24 7.56 5.06
N TRP A 98 4.57 6.59 5.91
CA TRP A 98 3.90 6.37 7.21
C TRP A 98 3.99 7.59 8.13
N VAL A 99 5.19 8.17 8.28
CA VAL A 99 5.38 9.38 9.09
C VAL A 99 4.53 10.53 8.55
N ILE A 100 4.51 10.73 7.24
CA ILE A 100 3.69 11.78 6.60
C ILE A 100 2.19 11.54 6.86
N ALA A 101 1.72 10.30 6.71
CA ALA A 101 0.34 9.93 6.98
C ALA A 101 -0.05 10.20 8.45
N ILE A 102 0.82 9.87 9.41
CA ILE A 102 0.60 10.15 10.84
C ILE A 102 0.54 11.67 11.08
N LEU A 103 1.49 12.43 10.55
CA LEU A 103 1.55 13.89 10.73
C LEU A 103 0.32 14.60 10.17
N ILE A 104 -0.17 14.16 9.00
CA ILE A 104 -1.40 14.66 8.39
C ILE A 104 -2.58 14.42 9.35
N ASN A 105 -2.73 13.20 9.87
CA ASN A 105 -3.85 12.88 10.77
C ASN A 105 -3.79 13.62 12.09
N ILE A 106 -2.60 13.75 12.70
CA ILE A 106 -2.42 14.55 13.92
C ILE A 106 -2.85 16.00 13.64
N SER A 107 -2.41 16.57 12.52
CA SER A 107 -2.76 17.95 12.15
C SER A 107 -4.27 18.11 11.95
N PHE A 108 -4.93 17.20 11.22
CA PHE A 108 -6.37 17.28 10.99
C PHE A 108 -7.19 17.06 12.26
N LEU A 109 -6.80 16.14 13.14
CA LEU A 109 -7.50 15.92 14.41
C LEU A 109 -7.41 17.14 15.35
N LEU A 110 -6.28 17.86 15.35
CA LEU A 110 -6.09 19.03 16.21
C LEU A 110 -6.78 20.28 15.67
N PHE A 111 -6.72 20.52 14.36
CA PHE A 111 -7.20 21.77 13.77
C PHE A 111 -8.59 21.68 13.13
N ARG A 112 -8.97 20.53 12.59
CA ARG A 112 -10.21 20.35 11.80
C ARG A 112 -10.83 18.94 11.93
N PRO A 113 -11.20 18.50 13.15
CA PRO A 113 -11.76 17.16 13.38
C PRO A 113 -13.13 16.93 12.73
N GLU A 114 -13.79 17.98 12.24
CA GLU A 114 -15.07 17.93 11.52
C GLU A 114 -14.97 17.28 10.14
N ILE A 115 -13.78 17.31 9.51
CA ILE A 115 -13.57 16.74 8.16
C ILE A 115 -13.71 15.22 8.17
N TYR A 116 -13.42 14.58 9.30
CA TYR A 116 -13.63 13.16 9.48
C TYR A 116 -15.10 12.74 9.50
N ASN A 117 -16.04 13.68 9.59
CA ASN A 117 -17.47 13.36 9.58
C ASN A 117 -18.08 13.40 8.17
N SER A 118 -17.29 13.63 7.13
CA SER A 118 -17.76 13.73 5.74
C SER A 118 -18.27 12.41 5.18
N ASP A 119 -17.51 11.32 5.34
CA ASP A 119 -17.81 10.03 4.72
C ASP A 119 -17.79 8.90 5.73
N LEU A 120 -18.36 7.75 5.36
CA LEU A 120 -18.32 6.53 6.17
C LEU A 120 -16.87 6.14 6.51
N LEU A 121 -15.99 6.18 5.50
CA LEU A 121 -14.59 5.79 5.66
C LEU A 121 -13.85 6.70 6.64
N THR A 122 -14.04 8.02 6.51
CA THR A 122 -13.37 8.98 7.38
C THR A 122 -13.92 8.94 8.81
N LYS A 123 -15.21 8.63 8.99
CA LYS A 123 -15.82 8.39 10.31
C LYS A 123 -15.21 7.16 11.00
N ILE A 124 -15.14 6.04 10.28
CA ILE A 124 -14.48 4.82 10.77
C ILE A 124 -13.03 5.13 11.14
N PHE A 125 -12.33 5.88 10.29
CA PHE A 125 -10.93 6.19 10.54
C PHE A 125 -10.74 7.08 11.77
N LYS A 126 -11.61 8.07 11.99
CA LYS A 126 -11.61 8.86 13.23
C LYS A 126 -11.74 7.97 14.44
N GLU A 127 -12.69 7.04 14.41
CA GLU A 127 -12.94 6.12 15.52
C GLU A 127 -11.70 5.28 15.84
N ILE A 128 -10.99 4.81 14.80
CA ILE A 128 -9.73 4.10 14.92
C ILE A 128 -8.65 4.97 15.57
N LEU A 129 -8.54 6.25 15.19
CA LEU A 129 -7.50 7.14 15.70
C LEU A 129 -7.77 7.59 17.14
N THR A 130 -9.02 7.89 17.49
CA THR A 130 -9.38 8.47 18.80
C THR A 130 -9.61 7.43 19.89
N ASN A 131 -9.89 6.17 19.55
CA ASN A 131 -10.14 5.11 20.52
C ASN A 131 -9.02 4.06 20.49
N PRO A 132 -8.02 4.17 21.39
CA PRO A 132 -6.80 3.36 21.30
C PRO A 132 -7.04 1.85 21.45
N PHE A 133 -7.88 1.44 22.41
CA PHE A 133 -8.22 0.02 22.60
C PHE A 133 -9.66 -0.25 22.16
N PRO A 134 -9.91 -1.20 21.23
CA PRO A 134 -8.97 -2.13 20.58
C PRO A 134 -8.37 -1.63 19.25
N TYR A 135 -8.75 -0.45 18.74
CA TYR A 135 -8.59 -0.15 17.31
C TYR A 135 -7.18 0.24 16.87
N TRP A 136 -6.29 0.68 17.77
CA TRP A 136 -4.88 0.85 17.41
C TRP A 136 -4.21 -0.48 17.06
N SER A 137 -4.79 -1.63 17.46
CA SER A 137 -4.34 -2.92 16.97
C SER A 137 -4.46 -3.04 15.45
N ILE A 138 -5.44 -2.37 14.81
CA ILE A 138 -5.57 -2.32 13.35
C ILE A 138 -4.35 -1.63 12.74
N ILE A 139 -3.95 -0.48 13.29
CA ILE A 139 -2.79 0.28 12.81
C ILE A 139 -1.51 -0.53 13.04
N ILE A 140 -1.33 -1.12 14.22
CA ILE A 140 -0.13 -1.90 14.55
C ILE A 140 -0.02 -3.15 13.66
N LEU A 141 -1.11 -3.91 13.52
CA LEU A 141 -1.15 -5.10 12.67
C LEU A 141 -0.96 -4.73 11.19
N SER A 142 -1.54 -3.61 10.76
CA SER A 142 -1.35 -3.05 9.42
C SER A 142 0.13 -2.73 9.17
N GLY A 143 0.77 -1.98 10.08
CA GLY A 143 2.19 -1.67 10.00
C GLY A 143 3.07 -2.92 9.97
N ILE A 144 2.83 -3.89 10.86
CA ILE A 144 3.53 -5.18 10.85
C ILE A 144 3.37 -5.87 9.49
N GLY A 145 2.15 -5.94 8.97
CA GLY A 145 1.87 -6.54 7.66
C GLY A 145 2.58 -5.84 6.52
N THR A 146 2.53 -4.50 6.48
CA THR A 146 3.16 -3.66 5.46
C THR A 146 4.67 -3.82 5.48
N PHE A 147 5.34 -3.66 6.62
CA PHE A 147 6.80 -3.77 6.71
C PHE A 147 7.31 -5.20 6.47
N LEU A 148 6.57 -6.22 6.91
CA LEU A 148 6.90 -7.61 6.58
C LEU A 148 6.72 -7.87 5.08
N SER A 149 5.67 -7.33 4.46
CA SER A 149 5.42 -7.46 3.02
C SER A 149 6.52 -6.80 2.19
N VAL A 150 6.98 -5.59 2.58
CA VAL A 150 8.13 -4.91 1.95
C VAL A 150 9.40 -5.75 2.08
N SER A 151 9.73 -6.19 3.30
CA SER A 151 10.95 -6.98 3.55
C SER A 151 10.93 -8.30 2.78
N PHE A 152 9.76 -8.92 2.69
CA PHE A 152 9.54 -10.14 1.92
C PHE A 152 9.65 -9.91 0.40
N GLY A 153 9.15 -8.78 -0.09
CA GLY A 153 9.29 -8.37 -1.50
C GLY A 153 10.75 -8.19 -1.90
N ASP A 154 11.55 -7.54 -1.05
CA ASP A 154 12.99 -7.37 -1.27
C ASP A 154 13.72 -8.73 -1.29
N GLU A 155 13.43 -9.63 -0.33
CA GLU A 155 13.99 -10.99 -0.31
C GLU A 155 13.64 -11.80 -1.58
N LEU A 156 12.39 -11.69 -2.05
CA LEU A 156 11.93 -12.35 -3.27
C LEU A 156 12.68 -11.87 -4.51
N LEU A 157 12.87 -10.55 -4.64
CA LEU A 157 13.58 -9.97 -5.77
C LEU A 157 15.05 -10.39 -5.80
N ASP A 158 15.69 -10.47 -4.62
CA ASP A 158 17.07 -10.94 -4.50
C ASP A 158 17.20 -12.42 -4.90
N VAL A 159 16.27 -13.29 -4.49
CA VAL A 159 16.26 -14.72 -4.88
C VAL A 159 16.04 -14.90 -6.39
N ILE A 160 15.20 -14.08 -7.02
CA ILE A 160 14.96 -14.15 -8.47
C ILE A 160 16.18 -13.66 -9.26
N ARG A 161 16.86 -12.61 -8.76
CA ARG A 161 17.99 -11.96 -9.44
C ARG A 161 19.28 -12.74 -9.28
N TYR A 162 19.56 -13.26 -8.08
CA TYR A 162 20.69 -14.12 -7.79
C TYR A 162 20.20 -15.57 -7.81
N LYS A 163 20.40 -16.23 -8.95
CA LYS A 163 19.97 -17.62 -9.25
C LYS A 163 20.65 -18.69 -8.38
N ASP A 164 21.08 -18.37 -7.16
CA ASP A 164 21.68 -19.27 -6.19
C ASP A 164 20.62 -19.84 -5.25
N ARG A 165 20.23 -21.09 -5.54
CA ARG A 165 19.19 -21.86 -4.84
C ARG A 165 19.53 -22.24 -3.39
N LYS A 166 20.63 -21.75 -2.80
CA LYS A 166 21.14 -22.28 -1.52
C LYS A 166 20.47 -21.72 -0.26
N LEU A 167 19.73 -20.62 -0.35
CA LEU A 167 19.05 -19.98 0.79
C LEU A 167 17.52 -19.86 0.65
N PHE A 168 16.92 -20.46 -0.38
CA PHE A 168 15.46 -20.48 -0.51
C PHE A 168 14.86 -21.56 0.38
N ASN A 169 14.61 -21.23 1.65
CA ASN A 169 13.85 -22.11 2.53
C ASN A 169 12.36 -21.95 2.21
N LYS A 170 11.85 -22.77 1.27
CA LYS A 170 10.44 -22.78 0.84
C LYS A 170 9.44 -22.78 2.01
N ARG A 171 9.81 -23.41 3.14
CA ARG A 171 9.01 -23.43 4.36
C ARG A 171 8.91 -22.04 5.03
N SER A 172 9.98 -21.27 5.04
CA SER A 172 9.98 -19.89 5.54
C SER A 172 9.14 -18.99 4.64
N PHE A 173 9.21 -19.17 3.32
CA PHE A 173 8.37 -18.44 2.36
C PHE A 173 6.88 -18.67 2.59
N ILE A 174 6.46 -19.93 2.67
CA ILE A 174 5.05 -20.30 2.92
C ILE A 174 4.61 -19.77 4.29
N ALA A 175 5.43 -19.89 5.33
CA ALA A 175 5.11 -19.39 6.66
C ALA A 175 4.90 -17.87 6.68
N LYS A 176 5.76 -17.09 5.99
CA LYS A 176 5.62 -15.63 5.86
C LYS A 176 4.33 -15.24 5.13
N SER A 177 4.00 -15.92 4.03
CA SER A 177 2.74 -15.66 3.30
C SER A 177 1.49 -16.02 4.10
N VAL A 178 1.51 -17.16 4.81
CA VAL A 178 0.40 -17.57 5.70
C VAL A 178 0.22 -16.57 6.84
N PHE A 179 1.32 -16.07 7.41
CA PHE A 179 1.27 -15.04 8.45
C PHE A 179 0.69 -13.71 7.95
N LEU A 180 1.11 -13.23 6.77
CA LEU A 180 0.52 -12.03 6.16
C LEU A 180 -0.99 -12.20 5.91
N PHE A 181 -1.40 -13.39 5.43
CA PHE A 181 -2.80 -13.71 5.24
C PHE A 181 -3.58 -13.75 6.55
N SER A 182 -3.01 -14.29 7.63
CA SER A 182 -3.66 -14.27 8.94
C SER A 182 -3.80 -12.85 9.50
N VAL A 183 -2.79 -11.98 9.30
CA VAL A 183 -2.89 -10.55 9.66
C VAL A 183 -4.05 -9.89 8.93
N PHE A 184 -4.21 -10.15 7.63
CA PHE A 184 -5.32 -9.62 6.85
C PHE A 184 -6.69 -10.09 7.39
N ILE A 185 -6.83 -11.37 7.71
CA ILE A 185 -8.06 -11.92 8.31
C ILE A 185 -8.36 -11.26 9.67
N ILE A 186 -7.35 -11.10 10.53
CA ILE A 186 -7.55 -10.48 11.85
C ILE A 186 -8.00 -9.03 11.71
N ILE A 187 -7.38 -8.27 10.80
CA ILE A 187 -7.79 -6.89 10.50
C ILE A 187 -9.24 -6.85 10.00
N PHE A 188 -9.64 -7.77 9.12
CA PHE A 188 -11.01 -7.87 8.64
C PHE A 188 -12.02 -8.11 9.78
N ILE A 189 -11.72 -9.05 10.69
CA ILE A 189 -12.55 -9.31 11.88
C ILE A 189 -12.64 -8.07 12.77
N LEU A 190 -11.55 -7.34 12.97
CA LEU A 190 -11.55 -6.10 13.76
C LEU A 190 -12.42 -5.02 13.14
N TYR A 191 -12.44 -4.91 11.80
CA TYR A 191 -13.34 -4.00 11.09
C TYR A 191 -14.81 -4.42 11.26
N ASP A 192 -15.14 -5.70 11.15
CA ASP A 192 -16.51 -6.18 11.36
C ASP A 192 -17.01 -5.85 12.77
N ILE A 193 -16.17 -6.06 13.79
CA ILE A 193 -16.49 -5.69 15.18
C ILE A 193 -16.68 -4.17 15.33
N LEU A 194 -15.83 -3.37 14.68
CA LEU A 194 -15.91 -1.91 14.71
C LEU A 194 -17.21 -1.40 14.07
N ILE A 195 -17.55 -1.91 12.88
CA ILE A 195 -18.77 -1.55 12.14
C ILE A 195 -20.01 -1.93 12.95
N TYR A 196 -20.03 -3.13 13.55
CA TYR A 196 -21.10 -3.58 14.43
C TYR A 196 -21.31 -2.64 15.63
N LYS A 197 -20.22 -2.21 16.29
CA LYS A 197 -20.28 -1.28 17.42
C LYS A 197 -20.75 0.12 17.04
N LEU A 198 -20.42 0.60 15.84
CA LEU A 198 -20.85 1.89 15.32
C LEU A 198 -22.35 1.91 14.97
N GLY A 199 -23.07 0.78 15.07
CA GLY A 199 -24.50 0.70 14.72
C GLY A 199 -24.75 0.93 13.23
N LEU A 200 -23.71 0.87 12.41
CA LEU A 200 -23.78 1.00 10.96
C LEU A 200 -24.24 -0.35 10.43
N ASN A 201 -25.56 -0.58 10.40
CA ASN A 201 -26.17 -1.75 9.76
C ASN A 201 -25.74 -1.80 8.30
N THR A 202 -24.68 -2.55 8.00
CA THR A 202 -24.29 -2.86 6.64
C THR A 202 -25.28 -3.83 6.02
N VAL A 203 -25.65 -3.57 4.77
CA VAL A 203 -26.50 -4.41 3.91
C VAL A 203 -26.02 -5.87 3.80
N PHE A 204 -24.81 -6.19 4.24
CA PHE A 204 -24.21 -7.54 4.23
C PHE A 204 -24.66 -8.49 5.35
N ALA A 205 -25.48 -8.03 6.31
CA ALA A 205 -26.10 -8.89 7.33
C ALA A 205 -27.57 -9.21 7.01
N ARG A 206 -27.82 -9.69 5.79
CA ARG A 206 -29.04 -10.39 5.40
C ARG A 206 -28.72 -11.56 4.50
#